data_AF-A0A660YCZ6-F1
#
_entry.id   AF-A0A660YCZ6-F1
#
_cell.length_a   1.000
_cell.length_b   1.000
_cell.length_c   1.000
_cell.angle_alpha   90.00
_cell.angle_beta   90.00
_cell.angle_gamma   90.00
#
_symmetry.space_group_name_H-M   'P 1'
#
loop_
_entity.id
_entity.type
_entity.pdbx_description
1 polymer ?
#
loop_
_entity_poly.entity_id
_entity_poly.type
_entity_poly.pdbx_seq_one_letter_code
_entity_poly.pdbx_strand_id
1 'polypeptide(L)'
;MFASYFEEVKGICVRMDQRPVEEMIEVFLRAYEEGRRIFFFGNGGSAATASHFCEDLGKGTLPSPEAGGRIKAISLTDNTPYITAWANDEGYEV
;
A
#
# COMPACT_ATOMS: atom_id res chain seq x y z
N MET A 1 29.93 5.22 5.46
CA MET A 1 28.84 5.50 4.51
C MET A 1 27.75 4.42 4.55
N PHE A 2 28.05 3.15 4.22
CA PHE A 2 27.05 2.08 4.32
C PHE A 2 26.64 1.74 5.77
N ALA A 3 27.61 1.55 6.68
CA ALA A 3 27.31 1.26 8.09
C ALA A 3 26.52 2.39 8.77
N SER A 4 26.86 3.65 8.48
CA SER A 4 26.15 4.82 9.00
C SER A 4 24.71 4.90 8.52
N TYR A 5 24.43 4.52 7.27
CA TYR A 5 23.07 4.46 6.74
C TYR A 5 22.21 3.42 7.48
N PHE A 6 22.73 2.22 7.72
CA PHE A 6 21.97 1.19 8.46
C PHE A 6 21.73 1.55 9.92
N GLU A 7 22.69 2.19 10.59
CA GLU A 7 22.48 2.69 11.96
C GLU A 7 21.40 3.78 12.00
N GLU A 8 21.34 4.64 10.98
CA GLU A 8 20.28 5.65 10.86
C GLU A 8 18.90 5.00 10.67
N VAL A 9 18.78 4.06 9.73
CA VAL A 9 17.52 3.32 9.48
C VAL A 9 17.06 2.59 10.74
N LYS A 10 17.97 1.88 11.41
CA LYS A 10 17.68 1.22 12.68
C LYS A 10 17.20 2.21 13.75
N GLY A 11 17.87 3.36 13.86
CA GLY A 11 17.49 4.42 14.77
C GLY A 11 16.08 4.96 14.50
N ILE A 12 15.70 5.08 13.23
CA ILE A 12 14.34 5.46 12.83
C ILE A 12 13.33 4.39 13.27
N CYS A 13 13.59 3.12 12.95
CA CYS A 13 12.70 2.01 13.32
C CYS A 13 12.46 1.92 14.83
N VAL A 14 13.47 2.18 15.66
CA VAL A 14 13.36 2.15 17.13
C VAL A 14 12.54 3.32 17.67
N ARG A 15 12.59 4.49 17.03
CA ARG A 15 11.88 5.69 17.49
C ARG A 15 10.49 5.87 16.89
N MET A 16 10.18 5.11 15.83
CA MET A 16 8.90 5.18 15.15
C MET A 16 7.77 4.76 16.10
N ASP A 17 6.72 5.57 16.18
CA ASP A 17 5.50 5.19 16.88
C ASP A 17 4.84 4.01 16.14
N GLN A 18 4.63 2.91 16.86
CA GLN A 18 4.09 1.68 16.28
C GLN A 18 2.56 1.69 16.21
N ARG A 19 1.89 2.56 16.99
CA ARG A 19 0.42 2.58 17.08
C ARG A 19 -0.27 2.78 15.72
N PRO A 20 0.16 3.70 14.83
CA PRO A 20 -0.48 3.85 13.52
C PRO A 20 -0.34 2.59 12.64
N VAL A 21 0.73 1.82 12.81
CA VAL A 21 0.93 0.56 12.08
C VAL A 21 -0.02 -0.51 12.60
N GLU A 22 -0.19 -0.60 13.92
CA GLU A 22 -1.15 -1.50 14.54
C GLU A 22 -2.60 -1.17 14.13
N GLU A 23 -2.99 0.10 14.19
CA GLU A 23 -4.30 0.59 13.72
C GLU A 23 -4.54 0.26 12.24
N MET A 24 -3.53 0.45 11.39
CA MET A 24 -3.60 0.08 9.97
C MET A 24 -3.85 -1.42 9.79
N ILE A 25 -3.14 -2.27 10.54
CA ILE A 25 -3.32 -3.73 10.50
C ILE A 25 -4.75 -4.12 10.89
N GLU A 26 -5.29 -3.53 11.97
CA GLU A 26 -6.66 -3.79 12.41
C GLU A 26 -7.69 -3.43 11.33
N VAL A 27 -7.53 -2.27 10.69
CA VAL A 27 -8.42 -1.85 9.58
C VAL A 27 -8.35 -2.83 8.40
N PHE A 28 -7.17 -3.34 8.09
CA PHE A 28 -6.99 -4.26 6.96
C PHE A 28 -7.60 -5.63 7.24
N LEU A 29 -7.41 -6.17 8.45
CA LEU A 29 -8.01 -7.42 8.89
C LEU A 29 -9.53 -7.32 8.88
N ARG A 30 -10.08 -6.22 9.42
CA ARG A 30 -11.52 -5.98 9.38
C ARG A 30 -12.05 -5.90 7.94
N ALA A 31 -11.34 -5.20 7.05
CA ALA A 31 -11.72 -5.13 5.64
C ALA A 31 -11.71 -6.51 4.96
N TYR A 32 -10.74 -7.36 5.30
CA TYR A 32 -10.68 -8.74 4.83
C TYR A 32 -11.86 -9.58 5.33
N GLU A 33 -12.12 -9.57 6.63
CA GLU A 33 -13.21 -10.33 7.27
C GLU A 33 -14.58 -9.91 6.75
N GLU A 34 -14.80 -8.62 6.53
CA GLU A 34 -16.04 -8.07 5.98
C GLU A 34 -16.10 -8.14 4.43
N GLY A 35 -15.09 -8.72 3.78
CA GLY A 35 -15.04 -8.87 2.32
C GLY A 35 -14.97 -7.55 1.54
N ARG A 36 -14.53 -6.46 2.19
CA ARG A 36 -14.36 -5.13 1.63
C ARG A 36 -13.11 -5.04 0.75
N ARG A 37 -13.02 -3.94 0.00
CA ARG A 37 -11.88 -3.60 -0.85
C ARG A 37 -11.11 -2.43 -0.26
N ILE A 38 -9.80 -2.52 -0.26
CA ILE A 38 -8.86 -1.48 0.14
C ILE A 38 -8.32 -0.83 -1.14
N PHE A 39 -8.32 0.49 -1.17
CA PHE A 39 -7.77 1.28 -2.27
C PHE A 39 -6.51 1.98 -1.81
N PHE A 40 -5.42 1.85 -2.58
CA PHE A 40 -4.16 2.52 -2.32
C PHE A 40 -3.91 3.59 -3.38
N PHE A 41 -3.28 4.67 -2.97
CA PHE A 41 -2.90 5.76 -3.86
C PHE A 41 -1.65 6.45 -3.31
N GLY A 42 -0.98 7.20 -4.18
CA GLY A 42 0.23 7.93 -3.83
C GLY A 42 0.87 8.52 -5.07
N ASN A 43 1.87 9.37 -4.87
CA ASN A 43 2.54 10.10 -5.93
C ASN A 43 4.03 9.72 -5.98
N GLY A 44 4.62 9.74 -7.18
CA GLY A 44 6.04 9.41 -7.37
C GLY A 44 6.41 8.03 -6.80
N GLY A 45 7.42 7.98 -5.92
CA GLY A 45 7.84 6.73 -5.28
C GLY A 45 6.74 6.05 -4.47
N SER A 46 5.87 6.83 -3.79
CA SER A 46 4.73 6.28 -3.05
C SER A 46 3.68 5.67 -3.98
N ALA A 47 3.60 6.11 -5.24
CA ALA A 47 2.73 5.48 -6.23
C ALA A 47 3.19 4.06 -6.55
N ALA A 48 4.51 3.87 -6.74
CA ALA A 48 5.11 2.56 -6.93
C ALA A 48 4.95 1.67 -5.69
N THR A 49 5.09 2.24 -4.49
CA THR A 49 4.81 1.51 -3.23
C THR A 49 3.35 1.07 -3.14
N ALA A 50 2.39 1.92 -3.51
CA ALA A 50 0.96 1.58 -3.51
C ALA A 50 0.66 0.39 -4.44
N SER A 51 1.18 0.40 -5.66
CA SER A 51 1.06 -0.70 -6.62
C SER A 51 1.68 -1.99 -6.09
N HIS A 52 2.93 -1.93 -5.61
CA HIS A 52 3.63 -3.10 -5.09
C HIS A 52 2.92 -3.68 -3.86
N PHE A 53 2.45 -2.83 -2.95
CA PHE A 53 1.76 -3.29 -1.76
C PHE A 53 0.42 -3.97 -2.08
N CYS A 54 -0.27 -3.56 -3.15
CA CYS A 54 -1.43 -4.29 -3.65
C CYS A 54 -1.07 -5.70 -4.14
N GLU A 55 0.09 -5.87 -4.81
CA GLU A 55 0.60 -7.20 -5.18
C GLU A 55 0.83 -8.04 -3.91
N ASP A 56 1.57 -7.50 -2.94
CA ASP A 56 1.90 -8.19 -1.70
C ASP A 56 0.65 -8.65 -0.95
N LEU A 57 -0.35 -7.77 -0.82
CA LEU A 57 -1.59 -8.10 -0.12
C LEU A 57 -2.46 -9.09 -0.90
N GLY A 58 -2.54 -8.98 -2.23
CA GLY A 58 -3.38 -9.83 -3.07
C GLY A 58 -2.79 -11.22 -3.35
N LYS A 59 -1.46 -11.35 -3.31
CA LYS A 59 -0.71 -12.57 -3.66
C LYS A 59 0.05 -13.16 -2.48
N GLY A 60 0.74 -12.34 -1.70
CA GLY A 60 1.66 -12.76 -0.64
C GLY A 60 1.00 -13.17 0.68
N THR A 61 -0.29 -12.88 0.87
CA THR A 61 -1.04 -13.23 2.09
C THR A 61 -1.66 -14.62 2.06
N LEU A 62 -1.54 -15.35 0.94
CA LEU A 62 -2.11 -16.67 0.81
C LEU A 62 -1.17 -17.77 1.35
N PRO A 63 -1.65 -18.66 2.22
CA PRO A 63 -0.86 -19.82 2.65
C PRO A 63 -0.71 -20.88 1.56
N SER A 64 -1.63 -20.93 0.59
CA SER A 64 -1.49 -21.73 -0.64
C SER A 64 -2.35 -21.16 -1.78
N PRO A 65 -2.11 -21.50 -3.05
CA PRO A 65 -2.93 -21.06 -4.19
C PRO A 65 -4.41 -21.44 -4.08
N GLU A 66 -4.71 -22.53 -3.38
CA GLU A 66 -6.05 -23.10 -3.16
C GLU A 66 -6.75 -22.50 -1.93
N ALA A 67 -6.02 -21.76 -1.08
CA ALA A 67 -6.59 -21.09 0.07
C ALA A 67 -7.60 -20.02 -0.41
N GLY A 68 -8.84 -20.14 0.07
CA GLY A 68 -9.91 -19.18 -0.21
C GLY A 68 -9.73 -17.90 0.61
N GLY A 69 -10.09 -16.77 0.01
CA GLY A 69 -10.06 -15.44 0.66
C GLY A 69 -8.73 -14.71 0.41
N ARG A 70 -8.81 -13.59 -0.31
CA ARG A 70 -7.69 -12.66 -0.51
C ARG A 70 -8.07 -11.30 0.03
N ILE A 71 -7.09 -10.55 0.53
CA ILE A 71 -7.26 -9.11 0.70
C ILE A 71 -7.54 -8.53 -0.68
N LYS A 72 -8.70 -7.90 -0.84
CA LYS A 72 -9.06 -7.22 -2.08
C LYS A 72 -8.38 -5.85 -2.07
N ALA A 73 -7.20 -5.75 -2.66
CA ALA A 73 -6.46 -4.51 -2.80
C ALA A 73 -6.45 -4.04 -4.27
N ILE A 74 -6.62 -2.73 -4.49
CA ILE A 74 -6.45 -2.09 -5.80
C ILE A 74 -5.63 -0.82 -5.63
N SER A 75 -4.60 -0.64 -6.47
CA SER A 75 -3.90 0.63 -6.56
C SER A 75 -4.58 1.53 -7.58
N LEU A 76 -4.90 2.76 -7.18
CA LEU A 76 -5.45 3.78 -8.06
C LEU A 76 -4.37 4.42 -8.94
N THR A 77 -3.10 4.06 -8.73
CA THR A 77 -1.95 4.59 -9.46
C THR A 77 -1.65 3.85 -10.76
N ASP A 78 -2.25 2.68 -10.97
CA ASP A 78 -1.92 1.81 -12.10
C ASP A 78 -2.64 2.20 -13.39
N ASN A 79 -3.80 2.88 -13.29
CA ASN A 79 -4.60 3.25 -14.46
C ASN A 79 -4.08 4.56 -15.09
N THR A 80 -2.92 4.46 -15.73
CA THR A 80 -2.26 5.63 -16.36
C THR A 80 -3.19 6.40 -17.30
N PRO A 81 -3.94 5.77 -18.23
CA PRO A 81 -4.83 6.53 -19.11
C PRO A 81 -5.89 7.33 -18.35
N TYR A 82 -6.45 6.78 -17.27
CA TYR A 82 -7.46 7.46 -16.47
C TYR A 82 -6.85 8.63 -15.68
N ILE A 83 -5.68 8.43 -15.08
CA ILE A 83 -4.96 9.48 -14.34
C ILE A 83 -4.62 10.64 -15.27
N THR A 84 -4.07 10.35 -16.47
CA THR A 84 -3.64 11.42 -17.38
C THR A 84 -4.82 12.14 -18.04
N ALA A 85 -5.94 11.45 -18.29
CA ALA A 85 -7.14 12.09 -18.82
C ALA A 85 -7.70 13.13 -17.82
N TRP A 86 -7.91 12.73 -16.56
CA TRP A 86 -8.39 13.65 -15.52
C TRP A 86 -7.42 14.80 -15.27
N ALA A 87 -6.13 14.51 -15.17
CA ALA A 87 -5.12 15.54 -14.96
C ALA A 87 -5.03 16.55 -16.12
N ASN A 88 -5.33 16.12 -17.35
CA ASN A 88 -5.33 16.98 -18.53
C ASN A 88 -6.60 17.82 -18.65
N ASP A 89 -7.76 17.19 -18.44
CA ASP A 89 -9.06 17.79 -18.75
C ASP A 89 -9.56 18.70 -17.61
N GLU A 90 -9.38 18.26 -16.36
CA GLU A 90 -9.89 18.96 -15.17
C GLU A 90 -8.75 19.55 -14.32
N GLY A 91 -7.56 18.95 -14.38
CA GLY A 91 -6.40 19.34 -13.59
C GLY A 91 -6.07 18.30 -12.51
N TYR A 92 -4.80 18.21 -12.12
CA TYR A 92 -4.32 17.17 -11.21
C TYR A 92 -4.86 17.27 -9.77
N GLU A 93 -5.14 18.50 -9.31
CA GLU A 93 -5.57 18.79 -7.94
C GLU A 93 -7.10 18.98 -7.81
N VAL A 94 -7.83 18.79 -8.92
CA VAL A 94 -9.24 19.20 -9.06
C VAL A 94 -10.19 18.07 -8.72
#